data_AF-A0AAU5KCU1-F1
#
_entry.id   AF-A0AAU5KCU1-F1
#
_cell.length_a   1.000
_cell.length_b   1.000
_cell.length_c   1.000
_cell.angle_alpha   90.00
_cell.angle_beta   90.00
_cell.angle_gamma   90.00
#
_symmetry.space_group_name_H-M   'P 1'
#
loop_
_entity.id
_entity.type
_entity.pdbx_description
1 polymer ?
#
loop_
_entity_poly.entity_id
_entity_poly.type
_entity_poly.pdbx_seq_one_letter_code
_entity_poly.pdbx_strand_id
1 'polypeptide(L)'
;MNPIHHQHHEQHHPPAAEPVEISTGRLEAFSDGVFAIAITLLVLDFQLPSGEGPLINRLAHEWPSLGAYVVSFLIIGVVWMNHHTMLHYIRRVDRILLLFNLILLMNVSFIPFPTHVLADAMSSGHGERTAAVFYGLTLTLGGIPFNAVWLYAAAGHRHLGKNITPAQASVLRRHFIMGPFMYLGATLVGLISAIASLTIFGVLLLFYMIEVLGSSSGAAHPREEQPRSPVQLLTAVARTPAPPAAGPEPAPEPAPEPVRPAHAPAPPAEAAEAAEAAGPSEPAETVAHAAPAPPEVCAHCGHPQEDAAPEPAPTH
;
A
#
# COMPACT_ATOMS: atom_id res chain seq x y z
N MET A 1 -29.30 64.02 25.34
CA MET A 1 -28.40 63.45 24.31
C MET A 1 -27.88 62.12 24.83
N ASN A 2 -28.29 61.00 24.20
CA ASN A 2 -27.85 59.65 24.56
C ASN A 2 -26.83 59.19 23.51
N PRO A 3 -25.69 58.54 23.86
CA PRO A 3 -24.71 58.12 22.88
C PRO A 3 -25.15 56.80 22.22
N ILE A 4 -25.07 56.75 20.89
CA ILE A 4 -25.34 55.53 20.11
C ILE A 4 -24.11 54.62 20.21
N HIS A 5 -24.29 53.47 20.86
CA HIS A 5 -23.33 52.37 20.83
C HIS A 5 -23.32 51.75 19.42
N HIS A 6 -22.24 51.94 18.67
CA HIS A 6 -21.95 51.14 17.49
C HIS A 6 -21.53 49.73 17.92
N GLN A 7 -22.45 48.77 17.83
CA GLN A 7 -22.11 47.35 17.91
C GLN A 7 -21.47 46.92 16.58
N HIS A 8 -20.19 46.55 16.65
CA HIS A 8 -19.52 45.85 15.55
C HIS A 8 -20.11 44.44 15.46
N HIS A 9 -20.97 44.21 14.47
CA HIS A 9 -21.36 42.87 14.06
C HIS A 9 -20.14 42.20 13.42
N GLU A 10 -19.38 41.43 14.19
CA GLU A 10 -18.45 40.45 13.63
C GLU A 10 -19.28 39.42 12.86
N GLN A 11 -19.22 39.52 11.53
CA GLN A 11 -19.80 38.54 10.63
C GLN A 11 -19.03 37.23 10.80
N HIS A 12 -19.56 36.33 11.63
CA HIS A 12 -19.10 34.96 11.72
C HIS A 12 -19.40 34.26 10.38
N HIS A 13 -18.44 34.30 9.45
CA HIS A 13 -18.51 33.48 8.24
C HIS A 13 -18.55 32.02 8.70
N PRO A 14 -19.58 31.23 8.33
CA PRO A 14 -19.56 29.81 8.59
C PRO A 14 -18.31 29.23 7.92
N PRO A 15 -17.55 28.34 8.59
CA PRO A 15 -16.40 27.71 7.97
C PRO A 15 -16.87 27.07 6.67
N ALA A 16 -16.18 27.39 5.56
CA ALA A 16 -16.44 26.77 4.27
C ALA A 16 -16.45 25.25 4.49
N ALA A 17 -17.48 24.55 4.00
CA ALA A 17 -17.61 23.11 4.19
C ALA A 17 -16.29 22.43 3.77
N GLU A 18 -15.60 21.83 4.74
CA GLU A 18 -14.34 21.16 4.46
C GLU A 18 -14.61 20.06 3.42
N PRO A 19 -13.83 19.99 2.33
CA PRO A 19 -14.01 18.93 1.35
C PRO A 19 -13.95 17.59 2.07
N VAL A 20 -14.97 16.75 1.90
CA VAL A 20 -14.97 15.39 2.42
C VAL A 20 -13.81 14.64 1.74
N GLU A 21 -12.66 14.56 2.41
CA GLU A 21 -11.52 13.78 1.95
C GLU A 21 -11.81 12.29 2.21
N ILE A 22 -11.86 11.51 1.13
CA ILE A 22 -11.93 10.05 1.26
C ILE A 22 -10.54 9.56 1.63
N SER A 23 -10.42 8.91 2.78
CA SER A 23 -9.16 8.30 3.22
C SER A 23 -8.72 7.20 2.25
N THR A 24 -7.43 7.11 1.93
CA THR A 24 -6.86 6.02 1.13
C THR A 24 -7.26 4.64 1.64
N GLY A 25 -7.27 4.42 2.96
CA GLY A 25 -7.65 3.12 3.54
C GLY A 25 -9.08 2.67 3.24
N ARG A 26 -10.05 3.60 3.09
CA ARG A 26 -11.42 3.26 2.67
C ARG A 26 -11.50 2.86 1.20
N LEU A 27 -10.72 3.55 0.35
CA LEU A 27 -10.61 3.19 -1.07
C LEU A 27 -9.98 1.81 -1.24
N GLU A 28 -8.93 1.53 -0.48
CA GLU A 28 -8.24 0.26 -0.44
C GLU A 28 -9.17 -0.87 0.00
N ALA A 29 -9.84 -0.73 1.15
CA ALA A 29 -10.78 -1.74 1.65
C ALA A 29 -11.93 -2.04 0.69
N PHE A 30 -12.48 -1.01 0.03
CA PHE A 30 -13.50 -1.21 -1.01
C PHE A 30 -12.93 -1.97 -2.21
N SER A 31 -11.71 -1.62 -2.64
CA SER A 31 -11.04 -2.28 -3.76
C SER A 31 -10.76 -3.75 -3.45
N ASP A 32 -10.23 -4.05 -2.26
CA ASP A 32 -9.98 -5.41 -1.78
C ASP A 32 -11.26 -6.26 -1.80
N GLY A 33 -12.39 -5.69 -1.37
CA GLY A 33 -13.68 -6.36 -1.45
C GLY A 33 -14.06 -6.74 -2.89
N VAL A 34 -13.86 -5.84 -3.85
CA VAL A 34 -14.12 -6.12 -5.27
C VAL A 34 -13.16 -7.16 -5.84
N PHE A 35 -11.87 -7.09 -5.52
CA PHE A 35 -10.88 -8.10 -5.93
C PHE A 35 -11.23 -9.48 -5.37
N ALA A 36 -11.58 -9.59 -4.09
CA ALA A 36 -11.96 -10.85 -3.46
C ALA A 36 -13.21 -11.47 -4.10
N ILE A 37 -14.23 -10.65 -4.40
CA ILE A 37 -15.43 -11.10 -5.11
C ILE A 37 -15.06 -11.58 -6.52
N ALA A 38 -14.29 -10.80 -7.30
CA ALA A 38 -13.90 -11.18 -8.65
C ALA A 38 -13.15 -12.53 -8.68
N ILE A 39 -12.22 -12.73 -7.74
CA ILE A 39 -11.47 -13.98 -7.60
C ILE A 39 -12.39 -15.17 -7.27
N THR A 40 -13.34 -14.98 -6.36
CA THR A 40 -14.24 -16.06 -5.93
C THR A 40 -15.31 -16.38 -6.97
N LEU A 41 -15.74 -15.42 -7.78
CA LEU A 41 -16.68 -15.68 -8.87
C LEU A 41 -16.09 -16.60 -9.95
N LEU A 42 -14.77 -16.58 -10.16
CA LEU A 42 -14.10 -17.43 -11.17
C LEU A 42 -14.39 -18.93 -11.02
N VAL A 43 -14.67 -19.41 -9.80
CA VAL A 43 -14.92 -20.85 -9.57
C VAL A 43 -16.40 -21.22 -9.71
N LEU A 44 -17.32 -20.25 -9.68
CA LEU A 44 -18.75 -20.55 -9.58
C LEU A 44 -19.35 -21.08 -10.88
N ASP A 45 -18.89 -20.58 -12.03
CA ASP A 45 -19.37 -20.99 -13.35
C ASP A 45 -18.54 -22.16 -13.94
N PHE A 46 -17.89 -22.96 -13.09
CA PHE A 46 -17.17 -24.15 -13.53
C PHE A 46 -18.17 -25.27 -13.86
N GLN A 47 -18.26 -25.66 -15.13
CA GLN A 47 -19.13 -26.75 -15.54
C GLN A 47 -18.59 -28.09 -15.03
N LEU A 48 -19.48 -28.90 -14.46
CA LEU A 48 -19.16 -30.26 -14.05
C LEU A 48 -18.93 -31.13 -15.30
N PRO A 49 -17.85 -31.93 -15.35
CA PRO A 49 -17.59 -32.81 -16.48
C PRO A 49 -18.75 -33.79 -16.67
N SER A 50 -19.49 -33.64 -17.75
CA SER A 50 -20.62 -34.50 -18.11
C SER A 50 -20.19 -35.58 -19.11
N GLY A 51 -20.96 -36.66 -19.23
CA GLY A 51 -20.68 -37.76 -20.17
C GLY A 51 -20.30 -39.10 -19.52
N GLU A 52 -20.05 -40.08 -20.38
CA GLU A 52 -19.80 -41.48 -20.00
C GLU A 52 -18.31 -41.75 -19.72
N GLY A 53 -18.02 -42.76 -18.88
CA GLY A 53 -16.66 -43.21 -18.57
C GLY A 53 -16.10 -42.76 -17.22
N PRO A 54 -14.85 -43.18 -16.90
CA PRO A 54 -14.22 -42.90 -15.62
C PRO A 54 -14.10 -41.39 -15.37
N LEU A 55 -14.43 -40.96 -14.15
CA LEU A 55 -14.37 -39.54 -13.75
C LEU A 55 -12.99 -38.92 -13.99
N ILE A 56 -11.91 -39.68 -13.76
CA ILE A 56 -10.54 -39.21 -13.96
C ILE A 56 -10.25 -38.80 -15.41
N ASN A 57 -10.79 -39.52 -16.39
CA ASN A 57 -10.60 -39.19 -17.81
C ASN A 57 -11.36 -37.93 -18.19
N ARG A 58 -12.56 -37.74 -17.64
CA ARG A 58 -13.34 -36.52 -17.86
C ARG A 58 -12.69 -35.30 -17.21
N LEU A 59 -12.19 -35.44 -15.98
CA LEU A 59 -11.40 -34.39 -15.33
C LEU A 59 -10.13 -34.04 -16.12
N ALA A 60 -9.46 -35.07 -16.65
CA ALA A 60 -8.28 -34.87 -17.49
C ALA A 60 -8.63 -34.18 -18.82
N HIS A 61 -9.85 -34.31 -19.34
CA HIS A 61 -10.27 -33.62 -20.56
C HIS A 61 -10.53 -32.12 -20.33
N GLU A 62 -11.01 -31.75 -19.15
CA GLU A 62 -11.29 -30.35 -18.75
C GLU A 62 -10.03 -29.56 -18.32
N TRP A 63 -8.84 -30.14 -18.46
CA TRP A 63 -7.58 -29.48 -18.06
C TRP A 63 -7.36 -28.08 -18.68
N PRO A 64 -7.73 -27.78 -19.95
CA PRO A 64 -7.46 -26.46 -20.52
C PRO A 64 -8.32 -25.38 -19.86
N SER A 65 -9.57 -25.71 -19.55
CA SER A 65 -10.53 -24.86 -18.85
C SER A 65 -10.10 -24.59 -17.42
N LEU A 66 -9.55 -25.61 -16.74
CA LEU A 66 -8.89 -25.44 -15.45
C LEU A 66 -7.65 -24.54 -15.56
N GLY A 67 -6.88 -24.68 -16.65
CA GLY A 67 -5.77 -23.79 -16.96
C GLY A 67 -6.20 -22.33 -17.09
N ALA A 68 -7.27 -22.05 -17.85
CA ALA A 68 -7.82 -20.70 -18.01
C ALA A 68 -8.25 -20.08 -16.67
N TYR A 69 -8.89 -20.88 -15.81
CA TYR A 69 -9.24 -20.48 -14.46
C TYR A 69 -8.01 -20.16 -13.60
N VAL A 70 -7.04 -21.07 -13.50
CA VAL A 70 -5.84 -20.87 -12.65
C VAL A 70 -5.06 -19.64 -13.12
N VAL A 71 -4.86 -19.50 -14.43
CA VAL A 71 -4.18 -18.33 -15.02
C VAL A 71 -4.93 -17.05 -14.65
N SER A 72 -6.27 -17.03 -14.76
CA SER A 72 -7.07 -15.85 -14.42
C SER A 72 -7.04 -15.52 -12.93
N PHE A 73 -7.16 -16.53 -12.06
CA PHE A 73 -7.04 -16.35 -10.61
C PHE A 73 -5.72 -15.68 -10.25
N LEU A 74 -4.61 -16.20 -10.78
CA LEU A 74 -3.27 -15.66 -10.54
C LEU A 74 -3.10 -14.27 -11.14
N ILE A 75 -3.66 -14.00 -12.32
CA ILE A 75 -3.63 -12.66 -12.92
C ILE A 75 -4.36 -11.64 -12.03
N ILE A 76 -5.58 -11.94 -11.58
CA ILE A 76 -6.30 -11.03 -10.69
C ILE A 76 -5.51 -10.81 -9.40
N GLY A 77 -4.91 -11.87 -8.83
CA GLY A 77 -4.03 -11.77 -7.66
C GLY A 77 -2.79 -10.88 -7.90
N VAL A 78 -2.14 -10.98 -9.05
CA VAL A 78 -1.02 -10.11 -9.44
C VAL A 78 -1.47 -8.66 -9.62
N VAL A 79 -2.62 -8.43 -10.25
CA VAL A 79 -3.20 -7.09 -10.37
C VAL A 79 -3.51 -6.51 -8.98
N TRP A 80 -4.05 -7.32 -8.07
CA TRP A 80 -4.30 -6.94 -6.68
C TRP A 80 -3.01 -6.58 -5.93
N MET A 81 -1.95 -7.41 -6.00
CA MET A 81 -0.65 -7.09 -5.38
C MET A 81 -0.05 -5.79 -5.90
N ASN A 82 -0.11 -5.57 -7.22
CA ASN A 82 0.36 -4.34 -7.83
C ASN A 82 -0.51 -3.13 -7.44
N HIS A 83 -1.82 -3.31 -7.31
CA HIS A 83 -2.75 -2.28 -6.86
C HIS A 83 -2.48 -1.87 -5.41
N HIS A 84 -2.29 -2.85 -4.52
CA HIS A 84 -1.90 -2.61 -3.12
C HIS A 84 -0.56 -1.88 -3.04
N THR A 85 0.44 -2.31 -3.81
CA THR A 85 1.74 -1.63 -3.93
C THR A 85 1.58 -0.18 -4.42
N MET A 86 0.68 0.05 -5.38
CA MET A 86 0.40 1.38 -5.91
C MET A 86 -0.24 2.29 -4.84
N LEU A 87 -1.29 1.81 -4.17
CA LEU A 87 -2.01 2.57 -3.15
C LEU A 87 -1.16 2.87 -1.93
N HIS A 88 -0.20 2.00 -1.58
CA HIS A 88 0.76 2.24 -0.51
C HIS A 88 1.53 3.57 -0.67
N TYR A 89 1.80 4.00 -1.91
CA TYR A 89 2.48 5.27 -2.19
C TYR A 89 1.54 6.47 -2.33
N ILE A 90 0.23 6.26 -2.39
CA ILE A 90 -0.80 7.30 -2.60
C ILE A 90 -1.34 7.77 -1.26
N ARG A 91 -1.05 9.03 -0.90
CA ARG A 91 -1.40 9.62 0.40
C ARG A 91 -2.66 10.48 0.38
N ARG A 92 -3.06 10.99 -0.79
CA ARG A 92 -4.27 11.78 -0.96
C ARG A 92 -5.09 11.22 -2.11
N VAL A 93 -6.40 11.12 -1.89
CA VAL A 93 -7.36 10.62 -2.86
C VAL A 93 -8.36 11.72 -3.16
N ASP A 94 -8.47 12.09 -4.43
CA ASP A 94 -9.47 13.03 -4.92
C ASP A 94 -10.50 12.33 -5.81
N ARG A 95 -11.50 13.08 -6.28
CA ARG A 95 -12.61 12.55 -7.08
C ARG A 95 -12.17 11.96 -8.42
N ILE A 96 -11.09 12.47 -9.02
CA ILE A 96 -10.61 11.99 -10.32
C ILE A 96 -9.85 10.69 -10.15
N LEU A 97 -9.02 10.58 -9.12
CA LEU A 97 -8.36 9.33 -8.76
C LEU A 97 -9.39 8.24 -8.44
N LEU A 98 -10.44 8.58 -7.69
CA LEU A 98 -11.55 7.67 -7.40
C LEU A 98 -12.25 7.18 -8.67
N LEU A 99 -12.48 8.06 -9.64
CA LEU A 99 -13.09 7.69 -10.91
C LEU A 99 -12.21 6.69 -11.68
N PHE A 100 -10.90 6.94 -11.77
CA PHE A 100 -9.99 5.98 -12.42
C PHE A 100 -9.93 4.65 -11.69
N ASN A 101 -9.92 4.67 -10.36
CA ASN A 101 -9.98 3.44 -9.56
C ASN A 101 -11.30 2.70 -9.80
N LEU A 102 -12.43 3.39 -9.88
CA LEU A 102 -13.73 2.77 -10.15
C LEU A 102 -13.76 2.09 -11.53
N ILE A 103 -13.19 2.72 -12.56
CA ILE A 103 -13.07 2.13 -13.91
C ILE A 103 -12.14 0.90 -13.87
N LEU A 104 -11.05 0.94 -13.09
CA LEU A 104 -10.20 -0.22 -12.87
C LEU A 104 -10.99 -1.37 -12.22
N LEU A 105 -11.73 -1.10 -11.16
CA LEU A 105 -12.53 -2.11 -10.46
C LEU A 105 -13.66 -2.67 -11.32
N MET A 106 -14.25 -1.86 -12.20
CA MET A 106 -15.20 -2.32 -13.21
C MET A 106 -14.54 -3.32 -14.18
N ASN A 107 -13.31 -3.04 -14.63
CA ASN A 107 -12.58 -4.00 -15.47
C ASN A 107 -12.24 -5.28 -14.70
N VAL A 108 -11.74 -5.18 -13.47
CA VAL A 108 -11.39 -6.34 -12.63
C VAL A 108 -12.60 -7.24 -12.38
N SER A 109 -13.74 -6.66 -12.01
CA SER A 109 -14.99 -7.40 -11.80
C SER A 109 -15.56 -8.00 -13.09
N PHE A 110 -15.15 -7.51 -14.25
CA PHE A 110 -15.52 -8.07 -15.54
C PHE A 110 -14.64 -9.26 -15.97
N ILE A 111 -13.40 -9.39 -15.48
CA ILE A 111 -12.46 -10.47 -15.85
C ILE A 111 -13.06 -11.89 -15.78
N PRO A 112 -13.89 -12.25 -14.77
CA PRO A 112 -14.49 -13.58 -14.72
C PRO A 112 -15.26 -13.95 -15.98
N PHE A 113 -16.01 -13.01 -16.57
CA PHE A 113 -16.83 -13.29 -17.73
C PHE A 113 -16.00 -13.76 -18.96
N PRO A 114 -14.97 -13.02 -19.44
CA PRO A 114 -14.08 -13.52 -20.49
C PRO A 114 -13.33 -14.79 -20.11
N THR A 115 -13.01 -15.02 -18.83
CA THR A 115 -12.42 -16.29 -18.39
C THR A 115 -13.37 -17.45 -18.63
N HIS A 116 -14.66 -17.31 -18.28
CA HIS A 116 -15.66 -18.35 -18.54
C HIS A 116 -15.87 -18.57 -20.04
N VAL A 117 -15.91 -17.50 -20.84
CA VAL A 117 -15.99 -17.61 -22.31
C VAL A 117 -14.79 -18.39 -22.87
N LEU A 118 -13.58 -18.14 -22.37
CA LEU A 118 -12.39 -18.87 -22.78
C LEU A 118 -12.43 -20.34 -22.35
N ALA A 119 -12.79 -20.61 -21.10
CA ALA A 119 -12.92 -21.97 -20.59
C ALA A 119 -13.94 -22.79 -21.39
N ASP A 120 -15.15 -22.25 -21.61
CA ASP A 120 -16.20 -22.93 -22.38
C ASP A 120 -15.78 -23.18 -23.85
N ALA A 121 -15.13 -22.20 -24.49
CA ALA A 121 -14.61 -22.36 -25.84
C ALA A 121 -13.54 -23.46 -25.94
N MET A 122 -12.69 -23.61 -24.91
CA MET A 122 -11.66 -24.65 -24.85
C MET A 122 -12.22 -26.04 -24.55
N SER A 123 -13.26 -26.15 -23.72
CA SER A 123 -13.95 -27.43 -23.48
C SER A 123 -14.74 -27.88 -24.71
N SER A 124 -15.41 -26.94 -25.40
CA SER A 124 -16.24 -27.25 -26.57
C SER A 124 -15.44 -27.41 -27.87
N GLY A 125 -14.21 -26.92 -27.93
CA GLY A 125 -13.37 -26.91 -29.13
C GLY A 125 -13.83 -25.92 -30.21
N HIS A 126 -14.77 -25.01 -29.90
CA HIS A 126 -15.36 -24.07 -30.84
C HIS A 126 -15.09 -22.63 -30.41
N GLY A 127 -14.59 -21.80 -31.34
CA GLY A 127 -14.40 -20.36 -31.08
C GLY A 127 -13.24 -19.99 -30.16
N GLU A 128 -12.37 -20.95 -29.82
CA GLU A 128 -11.24 -20.77 -28.88
C GLU A 128 -10.39 -19.52 -29.15
N ARG A 129 -10.06 -19.25 -30.42
CA ARG A 129 -9.23 -18.10 -30.81
C ARG A 129 -9.92 -16.77 -30.50
N THR A 130 -11.21 -16.67 -30.82
CA THR A 130 -12.02 -15.48 -30.53
C THR A 130 -12.12 -15.27 -29.02
N ALA A 131 -12.34 -16.35 -28.27
CA ALA A 131 -12.41 -16.31 -26.81
C ALA A 131 -11.07 -15.90 -26.19
N ALA A 132 -9.95 -16.42 -26.69
CA ALA A 132 -8.61 -16.07 -26.22
C ALA A 132 -8.26 -14.59 -26.50
N VAL A 133 -8.63 -14.08 -27.68
CA VAL A 133 -8.46 -12.67 -28.02
C VAL A 133 -9.35 -11.79 -27.14
N PHE A 134 -10.61 -12.18 -26.91
CA PHE A 134 -11.53 -11.44 -26.05
C PHE A 134 -11.03 -11.37 -24.60
N TYR A 135 -10.56 -12.50 -24.07
CA TYR A 135 -9.91 -12.59 -22.78
C TYR A 135 -8.67 -11.68 -22.70
N GLY A 136 -7.73 -11.83 -23.63
CA GLY A 136 -6.49 -11.06 -23.64
C GLY A 136 -6.70 -9.56 -23.84
N LEU A 137 -7.67 -9.16 -24.66
CA LEU A 137 -8.07 -7.75 -24.82
C LEU A 137 -8.64 -7.18 -23.52
N THR A 138 -9.44 -7.95 -22.77
CA THR A 138 -9.96 -7.50 -21.48
C THR A 138 -8.82 -7.17 -20.51
N LEU A 139 -7.80 -8.03 -20.44
CA LEU A 139 -6.61 -7.81 -19.61
C LEU A 139 -5.77 -6.62 -20.10
N THR A 140 -5.58 -6.52 -21.42
CA THR A 140 -4.82 -5.43 -22.04
C THR A 140 -5.48 -4.07 -21.78
N LEU A 141 -6.79 -3.98 -21.98
CA LEU A 141 -7.58 -2.78 -21.75
C LEU A 141 -7.64 -2.43 -20.26
N GLY A 142 -7.63 -3.42 -19.36
CA GLY A 142 -7.51 -3.22 -17.91
C GLY A 142 -6.23 -2.50 -17.49
N GLY A 143 -5.16 -2.65 -18.26
CA GLY A 143 -3.92 -1.90 -18.06
C GLY A 143 -4.08 -0.38 -18.24
N ILE A 144 -5.08 0.09 -19.01
CA ILE A 144 -5.33 1.52 -19.24
C ILE A 144 -5.75 2.23 -17.95
N PRO A 145 -6.87 1.87 -17.28
CA PRO A 145 -7.25 2.53 -16.04
C PRO A 145 -6.22 2.29 -14.92
N PHE A 146 -5.55 1.12 -14.89
CA PHE A 146 -4.46 0.87 -13.94
C PHE A 146 -3.33 1.90 -14.08
N ASN A 147 -2.87 2.13 -15.31
CA ASN A 147 -1.85 3.16 -15.59
C ASN A 147 -2.40 4.58 -15.38
N ALA A 148 -3.68 4.84 -15.65
CA ALA A 148 -4.29 6.14 -15.41
C ALA A 148 -4.25 6.52 -13.93
N VAL A 149 -4.55 5.59 -13.01
CA VAL A 149 -4.44 5.82 -11.56
C VAL A 149 -3.00 6.24 -11.20
N TRP A 150 -2.01 5.48 -11.65
CA TRP A 150 -0.60 5.76 -11.32
C TRP A 150 -0.10 7.07 -11.93
N LEU A 151 -0.34 7.28 -13.22
CA LEU A 151 0.10 8.49 -13.92
C LEU A 151 -0.54 9.74 -13.33
N TYR A 152 -1.81 9.66 -12.97
CA TYR A 152 -2.52 10.76 -12.32
C TYR A 152 -1.98 11.04 -10.91
N ALA A 153 -1.79 10.01 -10.09
CA ALA A 153 -1.26 10.16 -8.75
C ALA A 153 0.19 10.69 -8.74
N ALA A 154 1.01 10.21 -9.67
CA ALA A 154 2.40 10.63 -9.82
C ALA A 154 2.55 12.01 -10.48
N ALA A 155 1.55 12.49 -11.22
CA ALA A 155 1.58 13.80 -11.87
C ALA A 155 1.74 14.92 -10.82
N GLY A 156 2.85 15.65 -10.92
CA GLY A 156 3.14 16.79 -10.05
C GLY A 156 3.44 16.44 -8.59
N HIS A 157 3.67 15.16 -8.24
CA HIS A 157 3.95 14.70 -6.87
C HIS A 157 2.93 15.15 -5.80
N ARG A 158 1.71 15.53 -6.20
CA ARG A 158 0.72 16.11 -5.28
C ARG A 158 0.04 15.06 -4.41
N HIS A 159 -0.09 13.84 -4.91
CA HIS A 159 -0.79 12.74 -4.24
C HIS A 159 0.16 11.69 -3.65
N LEU A 160 1.44 11.70 -4.02
CA LEU A 160 2.43 10.74 -3.53
C LEU A 160 2.93 11.11 -2.13
N GLY A 161 3.19 10.09 -1.31
CA GLY A 161 3.85 10.25 -0.02
C GLY A 161 5.32 10.65 -0.14
N LYS A 162 5.92 11.11 0.97
CA LYS A 162 7.36 11.45 1.03
C LYS A 162 8.28 10.21 1.00
N ASN A 163 7.70 9.02 1.05
CA ASN A 163 8.35 7.72 1.08
C ASN A 163 8.80 7.22 -0.30
N ILE A 164 8.53 7.95 -1.39
CA ILE A 164 8.93 7.56 -2.75
C ILE A 164 9.80 8.62 -3.42
N THR A 165 10.95 8.20 -3.94
CA THR A 165 11.81 9.05 -4.77
C THR A 165 11.29 9.12 -6.22
N PRO A 166 11.54 10.21 -6.96
CA PRO A 166 11.17 10.29 -8.38
C PRO A 166 11.73 9.14 -9.23
N ALA A 167 12.93 8.65 -8.88
CA ALA A 167 13.54 7.49 -9.52
C ALA A 167 12.70 6.22 -9.32
N GLN A 168 12.32 5.90 -8.07
CA GLN A 168 11.43 4.77 -7.77
C GLN A 168 10.07 4.91 -8.46
N ALA A 169 9.49 6.11 -8.47
CA ALA A 169 8.23 6.36 -9.15
C ALA A 169 8.31 6.10 -10.67
N SER A 170 9.45 6.44 -11.29
CA SER A 170 9.69 6.17 -12.71
C SER A 170 9.84 4.68 -13.02
N VAL A 171 10.45 3.91 -12.10
CA VAL A 171 10.61 2.46 -12.22
C VAL A 171 9.24 1.77 -12.15
N LEU A 172 8.41 2.13 -11.15
CA LEU A 172 7.03 1.64 -11.03
C LEU A 172 6.20 1.99 -12.27
N ARG A 173 6.32 3.23 -12.77
CA ARG A 173 5.64 3.64 -14.00
C ARG A 173 6.02 2.74 -15.18
N ARG A 174 7.31 2.49 -15.38
CA ARG A 174 7.79 1.65 -16.49
C ARG A 174 7.29 0.21 -16.34
N HIS A 175 7.30 -0.32 -15.12
CA HIS A 175 6.77 -1.64 -14.81
C HIS A 175 5.28 -1.75 -15.15
N PHE A 176 4.45 -0.80 -14.70
CA PHE A 176 3.01 -0.80 -14.97
C PHE A 176 2.66 -0.58 -16.45
N ILE A 177 3.44 0.24 -17.18
CA ILE A 177 3.23 0.45 -18.62
C ILE A 177 3.60 -0.81 -19.42
N MET A 178 4.63 -1.55 -18.99
CA MET A 178 5.09 -2.76 -19.68
C MET A 178 4.05 -3.88 -19.68
N GLY A 179 3.27 -4.03 -18.61
CA GLY A 179 2.22 -5.04 -18.47
C GLY A 179 1.23 -5.12 -19.64
N PRO A 180 0.48 -4.06 -19.98
CA PRO A 180 -0.46 -4.09 -21.10
C PRO A 180 0.19 -4.41 -22.46
N PHE A 181 1.45 -4.03 -22.70
CA PHE A 181 2.15 -4.44 -23.93
C PHE A 181 2.47 -5.93 -23.96
N MET A 182 2.86 -6.50 -22.83
CA MET A 182 3.08 -7.95 -22.69
C MET A 182 1.76 -8.72 -22.88
N TYR A 183 0.67 -8.24 -22.27
CA TYR A 183 -0.66 -8.82 -22.46
C TYR A 183 -1.15 -8.69 -23.90
N LEU A 184 -0.92 -7.55 -24.56
CA LEU A 184 -1.24 -7.38 -25.97
C LEU A 184 -0.46 -8.37 -26.83
N GLY A 185 0.85 -8.55 -26.58
CA GLY A 185 1.67 -9.54 -27.28
C GLY A 185 1.09 -10.95 -27.16
N ALA A 186 0.74 -11.39 -25.94
CA ALA A 186 0.08 -12.67 -25.70
C ALA A 186 -1.29 -12.77 -26.39
N THR A 187 -2.06 -11.69 -26.38
CA THR A 187 -3.38 -11.59 -27.04
C THR A 187 -3.28 -11.77 -28.55
N LEU A 188 -2.27 -11.15 -29.18
CA LEU A 188 -2.04 -11.28 -30.63
C LEU A 188 -1.70 -12.72 -31.03
N VAL A 189 -1.00 -13.48 -30.17
CA VAL A 189 -0.79 -14.92 -30.38
C VAL A 189 -2.10 -15.70 -30.36
N GLY A 190 -3.11 -15.23 -29.63
CA GLY A 190 -4.46 -15.81 -29.57
C GLY A 190 -5.18 -15.83 -30.92
N LEU A 191 -4.80 -14.95 -31.85
CA LEU A 191 -5.30 -14.96 -33.24
C LEU A 191 -4.90 -16.24 -33.99
N ILE A 192 -3.82 -16.89 -33.57
CA ILE A 192 -3.26 -18.09 -34.19
C ILE A 192 -3.60 -19.34 -33.35
N SER A 193 -3.36 -19.27 -32.04
CA SER A 193 -3.56 -20.39 -31.11
C SER A 193 -3.96 -19.90 -29.73
N ALA A 194 -5.13 -20.32 -29.26
CA ALA A 194 -5.63 -20.04 -27.92
C ALA A 194 -4.74 -20.65 -26.84
N ILE A 195 -4.34 -21.92 -27.00
CA ILE A 195 -3.45 -22.62 -26.06
C ILE A 195 -2.09 -21.92 -25.97
N ALA A 196 -1.51 -21.50 -27.09
CA ALA A 196 -0.24 -20.78 -27.08
C ALA A 196 -0.37 -19.42 -26.36
N SER A 197 -1.44 -18.67 -26.61
CA SER A 197 -1.74 -17.42 -25.91
C SER A 197 -1.86 -17.62 -24.40
N LEU A 198 -2.67 -18.60 -23.97
CA LEU A 198 -2.87 -18.94 -22.56
C LEU A 198 -1.56 -19.39 -21.90
N THR A 199 -0.74 -20.17 -22.61
CA THR A 199 0.57 -20.61 -22.13
C THR A 199 1.51 -19.41 -21.92
N ILE A 200 1.51 -18.44 -22.83
CA ILE A 200 2.31 -17.22 -22.69
C ILE A 200 1.85 -16.42 -21.47
N PHE A 201 0.54 -16.27 -21.24
CA PHE A 201 0.04 -15.65 -20.00
C PHE A 201 0.55 -16.39 -18.76
N GLY A 202 0.45 -17.73 -18.74
CA GLY A 202 0.97 -18.55 -17.63
C GLY A 202 2.48 -18.40 -17.39
N VAL A 203 3.29 -18.34 -18.44
CA VAL A 203 4.75 -18.16 -18.34
C VAL A 203 5.10 -16.75 -17.85
N LEU A 204 4.41 -15.72 -18.36
CA LEU A 204 4.59 -14.34 -17.87
C LEU A 204 4.28 -14.23 -16.38
N LEU A 205 3.21 -14.89 -15.91
CA LEU A 205 2.87 -14.96 -14.50
C LEU A 205 3.94 -15.67 -13.68
N LEU A 206 4.41 -16.83 -14.15
CA LEU A 206 5.44 -17.59 -13.44
C LEU A 206 6.72 -16.76 -13.29
N PHE A 207 7.14 -16.10 -14.36
CA PHE A 207 8.30 -15.21 -14.34
C PHE A 207 8.10 -14.06 -13.33
N TYR A 208 6.93 -13.41 -13.36
CA TYR A 208 6.60 -12.34 -12.42
C TYR A 208 6.62 -12.84 -10.96
N MET A 209 6.03 -14.01 -10.66
CA MET A 209 6.01 -14.57 -9.32
C MET A 209 7.42 -14.90 -8.80
N ILE A 210 8.31 -15.41 -9.66
CA ILE A 210 9.71 -15.66 -9.30
C ILE A 210 10.42 -14.35 -8.97
N GLU A 211 10.20 -13.30 -9.76
CA GLU A 211 10.79 -11.97 -9.51
C GLU A 211 10.32 -11.39 -8.16
N VAL A 212 9.02 -11.47 -7.88
CA VAL A 212 8.45 -10.99 -6.61
C VAL A 212 9.01 -11.76 -5.41
N LEU A 213 9.00 -13.10 -5.45
CA LEU A 213 9.52 -13.94 -4.35
C LEU A 213 11.03 -13.80 -4.17
N GLY A 214 11.78 -13.63 -5.27
CA GLY A 214 13.22 -13.39 -5.25
C GLY A 214 13.59 -12.05 -4.63
N SER A 215 12.79 -11.00 -4.91
CA SER A 215 12.97 -9.67 -4.34
C SER A 215 12.79 -9.65 -2.81
N SER A 216 11.82 -10.39 -2.28
CA SER A 216 11.60 -10.51 -0.83
C SER A 216 12.73 -11.25 -0.10
N SER A 217 13.37 -12.21 -0.76
CA SER A 217 14.46 -13.01 -0.17
C SER A 217 15.78 -12.24 -0.03
N GLY A 218 15.97 -11.16 -0.81
CA GLY A 218 17.15 -10.29 -0.74
C GLY A 218 17.16 -9.30 0.43
N ALA A 219 16.02 -9.10 1.11
CA ALA A 219 15.90 -8.18 2.25
C ALA A 219 16.19 -8.83 3.61
N ALA A 220 16.27 -10.16 3.67
CA ALA A 220 16.57 -10.92 4.89
C ALA A 220 18.07 -11.24 5.00
N HIS A 221 18.90 -10.19 5.10
CA HIS A 221 20.16 -10.18 5.85
C HIS A 221 20.67 -8.72 5.85
N PRO A 222 20.46 -7.93 6.92
CA PRO A 222 21.51 -6.98 7.27
C PRO A 222 22.76 -7.83 7.42
N ARG A 223 23.83 -7.51 6.67
CA ARG A 223 25.13 -8.14 6.90
C ARG A 223 25.47 -7.89 8.37
N GLU A 224 25.21 -8.88 9.22
CA GLU A 224 25.93 -9.03 10.46
C GLU A 224 27.40 -9.00 10.07
N GLU A 225 28.12 -8.06 10.66
CA GLU A 225 29.57 -7.99 10.59
C GLU A 225 30.12 -9.38 10.89
N GLN A 226 30.55 -10.08 9.85
CA GLN A 226 31.15 -11.39 9.96
C GLN A 226 32.31 -11.29 10.97
N PRO A 227 32.31 -12.06 12.08
CA PRO A 227 33.39 -11.99 13.03
C PRO A 227 34.68 -12.40 12.31
N ARG A 228 35.62 -11.46 12.20
CA ARG A 228 36.91 -11.65 11.52
C ARG A 228 37.52 -12.96 12.00
N SER A 229 37.83 -13.86 11.08
CA SER A 229 38.53 -15.10 11.43
C SER A 229 39.87 -14.76 12.10
N PRO A 230 40.38 -15.59 13.03
CA PRO A 230 41.67 -15.34 13.68
C PRO A 230 42.82 -15.09 12.69
N VAL A 231 42.71 -15.67 11.49
CA VAL A 231 43.65 -15.52 10.38
C VAL A 231 43.64 -14.10 9.79
N GLN A 232 42.47 -13.44 9.72
CA GLN A 232 42.37 -12.05 9.24
C GLN A 232 42.90 -11.04 10.27
N LEU A 233 42.75 -11.32 11.56
CA LEU A 233 43.35 -10.53 12.65
C LEU A 233 44.88 -10.62 12.66
N LEU A 234 45.44 -11.81 12.43
CA LEU A 234 46.88 -12.02 12.30
C LEU A 234 47.47 -11.33 11.06
N THR A 235 46.72 -11.29 9.95
CA THR A 235 47.16 -10.63 8.71
C THR A 235 47.15 -9.09 8.85
N ALA A 236 46.30 -8.54 9.71
CA ALA A 236 46.26 -7.10 9.99
C ALA A 236 47.44 -6.64 10.85
N VAL A 237 47.87 -7.43 11.84
CA VAL A 237 49.04 -7.11 12.69
C VAL A 237 50.35 -7.16 11.88
N ALA A 238 50.44 -8.04 10.88
CA ALA A 238 51.61 -8.17 10.01
C ALA A 238 51.77 -7.04 8.97
N ARG A 239 50.80 -6.12 8.83
CA ARG A 239 50.88 -4.96 7.92
C ARG A 239 51.08 -3.62 8.62
N THR A 240 51.32 -3.61 9.93
CA THR A 240 51.70 -2.38 10.62
C THR A 240 53.14 -2.03 10.22
N PRO A 241 53.42 -0.90 9.54
CA PRO A 241 54.79 -0.50 9.28
C PRO A 241 55.48 -0.15 10.60
N ALA A 242 56.77 -0.49 10.71
CA ALA A 242 57.58 -0.17 11.89
C ALA A 242 57.52 1.32 12.22
N PRO A 243 57.48 1.72 13.50
CA PRO A 243 57.50 3.12 13.87
C PRO A 243 58.81 3.77 13.38
N PRO A 244 58.75 5.02 12.86
CA PRO A 244 59.95 5.72 12.44
C PRO A 244 60.89 5.96 13.62
N ALA A 245 62.20 5.88 13.36
CA ALA A 245 63.24 6.14 14.34
C ALA A 245 63.08 7.53 14.98
N ALA A 246 63.28 7.59 16.30
CA ALA A 246 63.17 8.78 17.11
C ALA A 246 64.03 9.94 16.57
N GLY A 247 63.36 11.02 16.14
CA GLY A 247 63.97 12.36 16.04
C GLY A 247 64.02 13.02 17.44
N PRO A 248 64.83 14.07 17.62
CA PRO A 248 64.96 14.73 18.92
C PRO A 248 63.64 15.36 19.36
N GLU A 249 63.34 15.16 20.64
CA GLU A 249 62.14 15.60 21.38
C GLU A 249 61.82 17.09 21.15
N PRO A 250 60.57 17.47 20.80
CA PRO A 250 60.18 18.87 20.75
C PRO A 250 60.06 19.44 22.17
N ALA A 251 60.56 20.68 22.34
CA ALA A 251 60.54 21.39 23.62
C ALA A 251 59.09 21.58 24.14
N PRO A 252 58.88 21.59 25.47
CA PRO A 252 57.56 21.76 26.07
C PRO A 252 56.97 23.14 25.73
N GLU A 253 55.71 23.11 25.29
CA GLU A 253 54.88 24.27 25.00
C GLU A 253 54.67 25.12 26.28
N PRO A 254 54.76 26.47 26.22
CA PRO A 254 54.57 27.31 27.40
C PRO A 254 53.10 27.28 27.86
N ALA A 255 52.92 27.22 29.18
CA ALA A 255 51.62 27.17 29.83
C ALA A 255 50.70 28.35 29.44
N PRO A 256 49.37 28.14 29.33
CA PRO A 256 48.43 29.22 29.04
C PRO A 256 48.37 30.23 30.20
N GLU A 257 48.39 31.51 29.87
CA GLU A 257 48.25 32.65 30.78
C GLU A 257 46.92 32.61 31.56
N PRO A 258 46.89 33.01 32.85
CA PRO A 258 45.65 33.10 33.60
C PRO A 258 44.79 34.26 33.09
N VAL A 259 43.66 33.92 32.46
CA VAL A 259 42.61 34.87 32.07
C VAL A 259 41.98 35.46 33.33
N ARG A 260 42.13 36.77 33.52
CA ARG A 260 41.48 37.54 34.59
C ARG A 260 39.96 37.48 34.45
N PRO A 261 39.20 37.35 35.55
CA PRO A 261 37.74 37.38 35.50
C PRO A 261 37.26 38.77 35.02
N ALA A 262 36.49 38.78 33.94
CA ALA A 262 35.75 39.96 33.50
C ALA A 262 34.62 40.26 34.51
N HIS A 263 34.47 41.53 34.84
CA HIS A 263 33.43 42.08 35.71
C HIS A 263 32.02 41.59 35.31
N ALA A 264 31.31 40.98 36.26
CA ALA A 264 29.86 40.87 36.20
C ALA A 264 29.22 42.26 36.36
N PRO A 265 28.18 42.60 35.58
CA PRO A 265 27.41 43.81 35.81
C PRO A 265 26.62 43.68 37.12
N ALA A 266 26.59 44.77 37.89
CA ALA A 266 25.88 44.85 39.17
C ALA A 266 24.35 44.65 38.97
N PRO A 267 23.67 43.95 39.90
CA PRO A 267 22.21 43.98 39.96
C PRO A 267 21.73 45.38 40.40
N PRO A 268 20.58 45.87 39.90
CA PRO A 268 20.00 47.10 40.40
C PRO A 268 19.63 46.97 41.88
N ALA A 269 19.91 48.03 42.63
CA ALA A 269 19.57 48.17 44.03
C ALA A 269 18.06 48.37 44.20
N GLU A 270 17.32 47.28 44.30
CA GLU A 270 16.02 47.21 44.99
C GLU A 270 16.00 45.92 45.81
N ALA A 271 16.83 45.91 46.86
CA ALA A 271 16.61 45.07 48.01
C ALA A 271 16.18 45.99 49.16
N ALA A 272 15.08 45.61 49.79
CA ALA A 272 14.73 45.87 51.20
C ALA A 272 13.38 46.54 51.42
N GLU A 273 12.30 45.95 50.89
CA GLU A 273 11.04 45.95 51.63
C GLU A 273 10.21 44.72 51.21
N ALA A 274 9.60 44.04 52.18
CA ALA A 274 8.73 42.87 52.05
C ALA A 274 9.40 41.49 51.83
N ALA A 275 10.17 41.06 52.84
CA ALA A 275 10.31 39.64 53.16
C ALA A 275 9.68 39.36 54.54
N GLU A 276 8.34 39.51 54.66
CA GLU A 276 7.60 38.99 55.81
C GLU A 276 6.08 38.87 55.51
N ALA A 277 5.66 37.88 54.72
CA ALA A 277 4.29 37.32 54.76
C ALA A 277 4.15 36.11 53.82
N ALA A 278 3.42 35.09 54.31
CA ALA A 278 2.98 33.85 53.65
C ALA A 278 4.09 32.78 53.48
N GLY A 279 4.12 31.67 54.21
CA GLY A 279 3.03 30.73 54.53
C GLY A 279 3.16 29.52 53.58
N PRO A 280 3.41 28.28 54.06
CA PRO A 280 3.69 27.16 53.17
C PRO A 280 2.41 26.66 52.47
N SER A 281 2.42 26.64 51.14
CA SER A 281 1.40 25.98 50.32
C SER A 281 1.74 24.50 50.12
N GLU A 282 0.71 23.67 50.26
CA GLU A 282 0.69 22.20 50.16
C GLU A 282 1.19 21.65 48.81
N PRO A 283 1.68 20.39 48.77
CA PRO A 283 1.96 19.71 47.52
C PRO A 283 0.68 19.20 46.85
N ALA A 284 0.58 19.42 45.54
CA ALA A 284 -0.53 19.00 44.69
C ALA A 284 -0.73 17.47 44.68
N GLU A 285 -1.98 17.06 44.94
CA GLU A 285 -2.49 15.70 44.75
C GLU A 285 -2.34 15.23 43.30
N THR A 286 -1.83 14.02 43.16
CA THR A 286 -1.78 13.28 41.90
C THR A 286 -3.16 12.65 41.66
N VAL A 287 -3.99 13.25 40.81
CA VAL A 287 -5.26 12.65 40.39
C VAL A 287 -4.99 11.58 39.34
N ALA A 288 -5.03 10.33 39.77
CA ALA A 288 -5.08 9.16 38.90
C ALA A 288 -6.45 9.11 38.18
N HIS A 289 -6.47 9.31 36.87
CA HIS A 289 -7.65 9.02 36.07
C HIS A 289 -7.82 7.50 35.90
N ALA A 290 -8.86 6.98 36.53
CA ALA A 290 -9.33 5.61 36.41
C ALA A 290 -9.75 5.29 34.96
N ALA A 291 -9.35 4.10 34.50
CA ALA A 291 -9.81 3.50 33.26
C ALA A 291 -11.30 3.10 33.36
N PRO A 292 -12.10 3.26 32.30
CA PRO A 292 -13.48 2.76 32.31
C PRO A 292 -13.52 1.23 32.16
N ALA A 293 -14.33 0.59 32.99
CA ALA A 293 -14.62 -0.84 32.98
C ALA A 293 -15.37 -1.28 31.71
N PRO A 294 -15.22 -2.55 31.27
CA PRO A 294 -15.97 -3.09 30.13
C PRO A 294 -17.43 -3.40 30.51
N PRO A 295 -18.40 -3.30 29.58
CA PRO A 295 -19.78 -3.67 29.84
C PRO A 295 -19.96 -5.20 29.94
N GLU A 296 -20.82 -5.59 30.87
CA GLU A 296 -21.17 -6.97 31.23
C GLU A 296 -21.72 -7.78 30.05
N VAL A 297 -21.19 -8.99 29.91
CA VAL A 297 -21.70 -10.03 29.00
C VAL A 297 -22.83 -10.77 29.70
N CYS A 298 -24.05 -10.65 29.18
CA CYS A 298 -25.21 -11.44 29.64
C CYS A 298 -25.09 -12.88 29.13
N ALA A 299 -24.67 -13.79 30.01
CA ALA A 299 -24.53 -15.21 29.72
C ALA A 299 -25.89 -15.96 29.85
N HIS A 300 -26.85 -15.77 28.93
CA HIS A 300 -27.89 -16.80 28.72
C HIS A 300 -28.76 -16.78 27.44
N CYS A 301 -28.64 -15.86 26.48
CA CYS A 301 -29.50 -15.91 25.29
C CYS A 301 -28.72 -15.54 24.02
N GLY A 302 -28.50 -16.52 23.14
CA GLY A 302 -27.90 -16.30 21.83
C GLY A 302 -28.93 -15.81 20.82
N HIS A 303 -28.92 -14.51 20.52
CA HIS A 303 -29.27 -13.88 19.24
C HIS A 303 -29.16 -12.35 19.39
N PRO A 304 -28.57 -11.60 18.43
CA PRO A 304 -28.69 -10.14 18.41
C PRO A 304 -30.11 -9.73 17.99
N GLN A 305 -30.65 -8.76 18.71
CA GLN A 305 -31.96 -8.15 18.56
C GLN A 305 -31.92 -7.15 17.40
N GLU A 306 -32.65 -7.41 16.31
CA GLU A 306 -32.87 -6.46 15.21
C GLU A 306 -33.85 -5.36 15.67
N ASP A 307 -33.39 -4.10 15.69
CA ASP A 307 -34.26 -2.94 15.83
C ASP A 307 -35.01 -2.70 14.52
N ALA A 308 -36.28 -3.11 14.51
CA ALA A 308 -37.22 -2.86 13.41
C ALA A 308 -37.60 -1.37 13.33
N ALA A 309 -37.29 -0.73 12.20
CA ALA A 309 -37.83 0.59 11.85
C ALA A 309 -39.18 0.46 11.10
N PRO A 310 -40.16 1.34 11.34
CA PRO A 310 -41.49 1.25 10.73
C PRO A 310 -41.54 1.81 9.31
N GLU A 311 -42.26 1.10 8.43
CA GLU A 311 -42.54 1.39 7.02
C GLU A 311 -43.53 2.57 6.86
N PRO A 312 -43.33 3.53 5.93
CA PRO A 312 -44.35 4.53 5.60
C PRO A 312 -45.30 4.05 4.48
N ALA A 313 -46.60 4.25 4.73
CA ALA A 313 -47.76 3.91 3.89
C ALA A 313 -47.79 4.62 2.51
N PRO A 314 -48.54 4.09 1.52
CA PRO A 314 -48.58 4.64 0.16
C PRO A 314 -49.53 5.84 0.05
N THR A 315 -49.11 6.87 -0.68
CA THR A 315 -49.98 7.95 -1.16
C THR A 315 -50.37 7.74 -2.63
N HIS A 316 -51.66 7.97 -2.87
CA HIS A 316 -52.42 7.92 -4.12
C HIS A 316 -51.79 8.60 -5.34
#